data_AF-A0A3N7G789-F1
#
_entry.id   AF-A0A3N7G789-F1
#
_cell.length_a   1.000
_cell.length_b   1.000
_cell.length_c   1.000
_cell.angle_alpha   90.00
_cell.angle_beta   90.00
_cell.angle_gamma   90.00
#
_symmetry.space_group_name_H-M   'P 1'
#
loop_
_entity.id
_entity.type
_entity.pdbx_description
1 polymer ?
#
loop_
_entity_poly.entity_id
_entity_poly.type
_entity_poly.pdbx_seq_one_letter_code
_entity_poly.pdbx_strand_id
1 'polypeptide(L)'
;MGPIYDPSLRGELVHQDQPFKEDLGRLPYPNFYYALEDLVASYLPSITHSVHRSSIIIGASSRSLNNTLLTLSVYAIICRYQGLPFRYPGNKYTWEHFCDMSDARVLAEQQIWAAVTEGAKNQAFNCTNGDVFTWKSLWGVLCEVFDVEFVAFEENDEKFDWLGMMKGKGKVWDEIVEKYGLFETKMEDITCFEHLMWF
;
A
#
# COMPACT_ATOMS: atom_id res chain seq x y z
N MET A 1 8.22 2.68 6.66
CA MET A 1 8.37 2.51 8.12
C MET A 1 7.05 2.01 8.68
N GLY A 2 7.08 0.95 9.50
CA GLY A 2 5.87 0.47 10.17
C GLY A 2 5.25 1.57 11.03
N PRO A 3 3.94 1.53 11.30
CA PRO A 3 3.29 2.68 11.88
C PRO A 3 3.64 2.78 13.37
N ILE A 4 4.49 3.77 13.69
CA ILE A 4 4.55 4.33 15.03
C ILE A 4 3.32 5.25 15.13
N TYR A 5 2.20 4.70 15.57
CA TYR A 5 1.01 5.49 15.91
C TYR A 5 1.12 6.01 17.35
N ASP A 6 2.25 6.63 17.68
CA ASP A 6 2.40 7.38 18.91
C ASP A 6 2.45 8.87 18.56
N PRO A 7 1.34 9.61 18.77
CA PRO A 7 1.31 11.05 18.54
C PRO A 7 2.36 11.82 19.34
N SER A 8 2.87 11.26 20.46
CA SER A 8 3.92 11.88 21.26
C SER A 8 5.30 11.85 20.59
N LEU A 9 5.52 10.91 19.66
CA LEU A 9 6.77 10.80 18.89
C LEU A 9 6.75 11.63 17.59
N ARG A 10 5.66 12.37 17.33
CA ARG A 10 5.47 13.17 16.12
C ARG A 10 6.46 14.34 16.08
N GLY A 11 7.43 14.28 15.17
CA GLY A 11 8.49 15.29 15.00
C GLY A 11 9.83 14.91 15.63
N GLU A 12 9.87 13.84 16.43
CA GLU A 12 11.09 13.26 16.97
C GLU A 12 11.56 12.04 16.18
N LEU A 13 10.82 11.66 15.13
CA LEU A 13 11.14 10.51 14.27
C LEU A 13 12.44 10.76 13.50
N VAL A 14 13.45 9.95 13.80
CA VAL A 14 14.67 9.85 13.02
C VAL A 14 14.34 9.08 11.75
N HIS A 15 14.69 9.65 10.60
CA HIS A 15 14.55 9.03 9.30
C HIS A 15 15.89 8.43 8.86
N GLN A 16 15.81 7.34 8.08
CA GLN A 16 16.97 6.81 7.37
C GLN A 16 17.01 7.37 5.96
N ASP A 17 18.22 7.54 5.43
CA ASP A 17 18.42 7.95 4.05
C ASP A 17 18.05 6.82 3.09
N GLN A 18 17.38 7.20 2.01
CA GLN A 18 17.07 6.32 0.89
C GLN A 18 18.31 6.17 -0.02
N PRO A 19 18.50 5.04 -0.72
CA PRO A 19 17.64 3.84 -0.71
C PRO A 19 17.82 3.01 0.57
N PHE A 20 16.73 2.47 1.09
CA PHE A 20 16.75 1.62 2.30
C PHE A 20 17.45 0.29 2.01
N LYS A 21 18.42 -0.06 2.84
CA LYS A 21 19.20 -1.30 2.76
C LYS A 21 18.95 -2.17 3.97
N GLU A 22 19.11 -3.47 3.82
CA GLU A 22 18.76 -4.46 4.83
C GLU A 22 19.70 -4.44 6.04
N ASP A 23 20.91 -3.92 5.87
CA ASP A 23 21.95 -3.74 6.89
C ASP A 23 21.80 -2.44 7.71
N LEU A 24 20.78 -1.62 7.41
CA LEU A 24 20.46 -0.45 8.22
C LEU A 24 19.98 -0.88 9.62
N GLY A 25 20.51 -0.21 10.65
CA GLY A 25 20.15 -0.49 12.04
C GLY A 25 18.67 -0.23 12.34
N ARG A 26 18.14 -0.89 13.38
CA ARG A 26 16.79 -0.62 13.86
C ARG A 26 16.65 0.82 14.31
N LEU A 27 15.53 1.45 13.97
CA LEU A 27 15.18 2.78 14.49
C LEU A 27 14.86 2.72 15.99
N PRO A 28 15.10 3.81 16.74
CA PRO A 28 14.98 3.83 18.20
C PRO A 28 13.53 3.99 18.69
N TYR A 29 12.58 3.28 18.06
CA TYR A 29 11.16 3.31 18.42
C TYR A 29 10.53 1.92 18.41
N PRO A 30 9.44 1.70 19.15
CA PRO A 30 8.71 0.44 19.11
C PRO A 30 8.17 0.15 17.70
N ASN A 31 8.52 -1.01 17.16
CA ASN A 31 7.99 -1.52 15.91
C ASN A 31 7.77 -3.03 16.06
N PHE A 32 6.54 -3.48 15.79
CA PHE A 32 6.20 -4.90 15.94
C PHE A 32 7.03 -5.79 15.01
N TYR A 33 7.54 -5.27 13.88
CA TYR A 33 8.47 -6.02 13.02
C TYR A 33 9.72 -6.48 13.76
N TYR A 34 10.26 -5.67 14.67
CA TYR A 34 11.45 -6.04 15.45
C TYR A 34 11.14 -7.19 16.42
N ALA A 35 9.97 -7.16 17.06
CA ALA A 35 9.53 -8.24 17.94
C ALA A 35 9.31 -9.55 17.17
N LEU A 36 8.79 -9.49 15.93
CA LEU A 36 8.64 -10.66 15.06
C LEU A 36 10.00 -11.22 14.61
N GLU A 37 10.95 -10.35 14.25
CA GLU A 37 12.33 -10.75 13.92
C GLU A 37 13.03 -11.41 15.13
N ASP A 38 12.90 -10.83 16.33
CA ASP A 38 13.48 -11.39 17.55
C ASP A 38 12.87 -12.76 17.91
N LEU A 39 11.54 -12.89 17.74
CA LEU A 39 10.83 -14.14 17.97
C LEU A 39 11.30 -15.22 17.00
N VAL A 40 11.38 -14.95 15.70
CA VAL A 40 11.81 -15.97 14.73
C VAL A 40 13.29 -16.34 14.92
N ALA A 41 14.14 -15.36 15.25
CA ALA A 41 15.56 -15.59 15.54
C ALA A 41 15.76 -16.48 16.78
N SER A 42 14.86 -16.43 17.76
CA SER A 42 14.94 -17.26 18.98
C SER A 42 14.82 -18.77 18.72
N TYR A 43 14.33 -19.19 17.55
CA TYR A 43 14.25 -20.60 17.17
C TYR A 43 15.55 -21.15 16.57
N LEU A 44 16.56 -20.32 16.32
CA LEU A 44 17.83 -20.78 15.79
C LEU A 44 18.61 -21.65 16.81
N PRO A 45 19.32 -22.70 16.36
CA PRO A 45 19.47 -23.15 14.96
C PRO A 45 18.42 -24.19 14.53
N SER A 46 17.36 -24.42 15.32
CA SER A 46 16.40 -25.51 15.10
C SER A 46 15.60 -25.35 13.80
N ILE A 47 15.30 -24.10 13.41
CA ILE A 47 14.60 -23.75 12.16
C ILE A 47 15.33 -22.57 11.52
N THR A 48 15.55 -22.62 10.20
CA THR A 48 16.07 -21.49 9.42
C THR A 48 14.93 -20.55 9.05
N HIS A 49 15.22 -19.25 8.93
CA HIS A 49 14.21 -18.25 8.59
C HIS A 49 14.65 -17.33 7.45
N SER A 50 13.72 -16.55 6.90
CA SER A 50 14.00 -15.42 6.02
C SER A 50 13.03 -14.29 6.31
N VAL A 51 13.50 -13.04 6.25
CA VAL A 51 12.67 -11.85 6.49
C VAL A 51 12.44 -11.14 5.16
N HIS A 52 11.19 -10.82 4.84
CA HIS A 52 10.81 -10.21 3.57
C HIS A 52 10.15 -8.84 3.82
N ARG A 53 10.78 -7.78 3.34
CA ARG A 53 10.40 -6.38 3.56
C ARG A 53 9.88 -5.80 2.23
N SER A 54 8.60 -5.98 1.96
CA SER A 54 7.98 -5.44 0.74
C SER A 54 7.77 -3.92 0.84
N SER A 55 7.69 -3.27 -0.32
CA SER A 55 7.07 -1.95 -0.45
C SER A 55 5.54 -2.08 -0.45
N ILE A 56 4.82 -1.11 -1.05
CA ILE A 56 3.37 -1.15 -1.24
C ILE A 56 3.01 -2.38 -2.07
N ILE A 57 2.26 -3.30 -1.47
CA ILE A 57 1.86 -4.54 -2.15
C ILE A 57 0.72 -4.25 -3.12
N ILE A 58 0.89 -4.66 -4.37
CA ILE A 58 -0.15 -4.69 -5.39
C ILE A 58 -0.59 -6.14 -5.61
N GLY A 59 -1.87 -6.41 -5.33
CA GLY A 59 -2.46 -7.74 -5.43
C GLY A 59 -3.99 -7.69 -5.46
N ALA A 60 -4.61 -8.86 -5.58
CA ALA A 60 -6.04 -9.00 -5.86
C ALA A 60 -6.85 -9.63 -4.71
N SER A 61 -6.33 -9.63 -3.48
CA SER A 61 -7.05 -10.22 -2.34
C SER A 61 -8.20 -9.32 -1.86
N SER A 62 -9.44 -9.82 -1.95
CA SER A 62 -10.64 -9.17 -1.39
C SER A 62 -10.78 -9.34 0.13
N ARG A 63 -9.73 -9.82 0.81
CA ARG A 63 -9.71 -10.01 2.28
C ARG A 63 -8.51 -9.34 2.93
N SER A 64 -7.69 -8.64 2.14
CA SER A 64 -6.53 -7.95 2.68
C SER A 64 -6.98 -6.67 3.38
N LEU A 65 -6.56 -6.51 4.63
CA LEU A 65 -6.75 -5.26 5.38
C LEU A 65 -6.04 -4.07 4.73
N ASN A 66 -4.97 -4.32 3.97
CA ASN A 66 -4.23 -3.32 3.22
C ASN A 66 -4.27 -3.70 1.74
N ASN A 67 -5.16 -3.08 0.98
CA ASN A 67 -5.26 -3.31 -0.46
C ASN A 67 -5.33 -1.99 -1.23
N THR A 68 -4.16 -1.48 -1.62
CA THR A 68 -4.05 -0.24 -2.39
C THR A 68 -4.78 -0.33 -3.72
N LEU A 69 -4.60 -1.43 -4.46
CA LEU A 69 -5.16 -1.58 -5.80
C LEU A 69 -6.69 -1.60 -5.78
N LEU A 70 -7.30 -2.46 -4.94
CA LEU A 70 -8.76 -2.53 -4.85
C LEU A 70 -9.35 -1.22 -4.31
N THR A 71 -8.69 -0.55 -3.36
CA THR A 71 -9.17 0.73 -2.84
C THR A 71 -9.24 1.80 -3.94
N LEU A 72 -8.19 1.92 -4.76
CA LEU A 72 -8.17 2.86 -5.87
C LEU A 72 -9.17 2.47 -6.98
N SER A 73 -9.33 1.18 -7.22
CA SER A 73 -10.31 0.66 -8.19
C SER A 73 -11.74 0.98 -7.78
N VAL A 74 -12.11 0.71 -6.52
CA VAL A 74 -13.43 1.02 -5.96
C VAL A 74 -13.69 2.52 -5.99
N TYR A 75 -12.69 3.33 -5.64
CA TYR A 75 -12.78 4.80 -5.74
C TYR A 75 -13.08 5.25 -7.18
N ALA A 76 -12.31 4.78 -8.16
CA ALA A 76 -12.51 5.13 -9.57
C ALA A 76 -13.89 4.71 -10.07
N ILE A 77 -14.32 3.49 -9.73
CA ILE A 77 -15.62 2.94 -10.12
C ILE A 77 -16.78 3.76 -9.52
N ILE A 78 -16.69 4.14 -8.24
CA ILE A 78 -17.69 5.00 -7.59
C ILE A 78 -17.72 6.39 -8.24
N CYS A 79 -16.55 6.98 -8.53
CA CYS A 79 -16.47 8.24 -9.25
C CYS A 79 -17.18 8.18 -10.60
N ARG A 80 -16.90 7.14 -11.39
CA ARG A 80 -17.56 6.92 -12.68
C ARG A 80 -19.06 6.75 -12.52
N TYR A 81 -19.49 5.91 -11.58
CA TYR A 81 -20.90 5.59 -11.37
C TYR A 81 -21.73 6.82 -10.99
N GLN A 82 -21.14 7.75 -10.23
CA GLN A 82 -21.82 8.95 -9.75
C GLN A 82 -21.51 10.23 -10.56
N GLY A 83 -20.66 10.15 -11.58
CA GLY A 83 -20.19 11.32 -12.33
C GLY A 83 -19.37 12.29 -11.48
N LEU A 84 -18.64 11.79 -10.48
CA LEU A 84 -17.75 12.57 -9.62
C LEU A 84 -16.33 12.63 -10.20
N PRO A 85 -15.57 13.71 -9.98
CA PRO A 85 -14.18 13.80 -10.42
C PRO A 85 -13.30 12.80 -9.66
N PHE A 86 -12.46 12.06 -10.38
CA PHE A 86 -11.49 11.12 -9.81
C PHE A 86 -10.19 11.86 -9.44
N ARG A 87 -10.24 12.59 -8.31
CA ARG A 87 -9.13 13.42 -7.81
C ARG A 87 -8.10 12.61 -7.04
N TYR A 88 -6.82 12.92 -7.22
CA TYR A 88 -5.74 12.34 -6.44
C TYR A 88 -5.83 12.74 -4.95
N PRO A 89 -5.82 11.79 -4.00
CA PRO A 89 -6.00 12.07 -2.56
C PRO A 89 -4.71 12.42 -1.82
N GLY A 90 -3.56 12.31 -2.47
CA GLY A 90 -2.25 12.60 -1.86
C GLY A 90 -1.86 14.08 -1.92
N ASN A 91 -0.56 14.34 -1.87
CA ASN A 91 0.00 15.69 -1.89
C ASN A 91 0.99 15.85 -3.06
N LYS A 92 1.51 17.06 -3.24
CA LYS A 92 2.44 17.37 -4.34
C LYS A 92 3.69 16.50 -4.32
N TYR A 93 4.23 16.23 -3.13
CA TYR A 93 5.41 15.40 -2.98
C TYR A 93 5.15 14.00 -3.54
N THR A 94 4.09 13.32 -3.08
CA THR A 94 3.78 11.97 -3.57
C THR A 94 3.37 11.95 -5.03
N TRP A 95 2.72 13.00 -5.51
CA TRP A 95 2.33 13.14 -6.92
C TRP A 95 3.53 13.16 -7.88
N GLU A 96 4.58 13.91 -7.53
CA GLU A 96 5.72 14.19 -8.41
C GLU A 96 6.91 13.23 -8.20
N HIS A 97 7.08 12.66 -7.00
CA HIS A 97 8.26 11.85 -6.67
C HIS A 97 8.13 10.40 -7.14
N PHE A 98 9.30 9.77 -7.28
CA PHE A 98 9.39 8.35 -7.58
C PHE A 98 8.92 7.51 -6.39
N CYS A 99 8.15 6.49 -6.71
CA CYS A 99 7.62 5.48 -5.81
C CYS A 99 7.92 4.09 -6.39
N ASP A 100 7.99 3.09 -5.53
CA ASP A 100 8.11 1.69 -5.88
C ASP A 100 6.94 0.89 -5.31
N MET A 101 6.74 -0.31 -5.84
CA MET A 101 5.69 -1.24 -5.42
C MET A 101 6.23 -2.67 -5.47
N SER A 102 5.50 -3.58 -4.83
CA SER A 102 5.78 -5.01 -4.83
C SER A 102 4.56 -5.76 -5.36
N ASP A 103 4.67 -6.41 -6.51
CA ASP A 103 3.65 -7.35 -6.97
C ASP A 103 3.59 -8.54 -5.99
N ALA A 104 2.38 -8.92 -5.59
CA ALA A 104 2.18 -10.02 -4.64
C ALA A 104 2.77 -11.35 -5.13
N ARG A 105 2.84 -11.57 -6.45
CA ARG A 105 3.47 -12.76 -7.06
C ARG A 105 4.99 -12.69 -6.97
N VAL A 106 5.59 -11.53 -7.21
CA VAL A 106 7.05 -11.33 -7.02
C VAL A 106 7.42 -11.57 -5.57
N LEU A 107 6.63 -11.06 -4.62
CA LEU A 107 6.83 -11.32 -3.20
C LEU A 107 6.73 -12.81 -2.86
N ALA A 108 5.72 -13.51 -3.41
CA ALA A 108 5.58 -14.95 -3.22
C ALA A 108 6.75 -15.74 -3.82
N GLU A 109 7.22 -15.38 -5.01
CA GLU A 109 8.39 -15.97 -5.67
C GLU A 109 9.66 -15.76 -4.84
N GLN A 110 9.86 -14.58 -4.25
CA GLN A 110 10.99 -14.32 -3.36
C GLN A 110 10.93 -15.17 -2.09
N GLN A 111 9.74 -15.35 -1.50
CA GLN A 111 9.56 -16.21 -0.32
C GLN A 111 9.86 -17.68 -0.64
N ILE A 112 9.38 -18.17 -1.79
CA ILE A 112 9.68 -19.53 -2.26
C ILE A 112 11.19 -19.69 -2.49
N TRP A 113 11.82 -18.73 -3.18
CA TRP A 113 13.25 -18.72 -3.42
C TRP A 113 14.06 -18.80 -2.13
N ALA A 114 13.72 -17.97 -1.13
CA ALA A 114 14.44 -17.95 0.14
C ALA A 114 14.28 -19.26 0.93
N ALA A 115 13.11 -19.90 0.84
CA ALA A 115 12.84 -21.17 1.52
C ALA A 115 13.67 -22.35 0.98
N VAL A 116 14.06 -22.33 -0.30
CA VAL A 116 14.75 -23.45 -0.97
C VAL A 116 16.23 -23.18 -1.29
N THR A 117 16.72 -21.96 -1.06
CA THR A 117 18.09 -21.55 -1.40
C THR A 117 18.97 -21.51 -0.16
N GLU A 118 20.03 -22.32 -0.11
CA GLU A 118 20.91 -22.41 1.08
C GLU A 118 21.50 -21.06 1.49
N GLY A 119 21.98 -20.27 0.52
CA GLY A 119 22.56 -18.95 0.77
C GLY A 119 21.56 -17.87 1.19
N ALA A 120 20.25 -18.14 1.10
CA ALA A 120 19.20 -17.20 1.49
C ALA A 120 18.70 -17.43 2.92
N LYS A 121 19.17 -18.48 3.60
CA LYS A 121 18.79 -18.80 4.97
C LYS A 121 19.34 -17.77 5.95
N ASN A 122 18.50 -17.42 6.93
CA ASN A 122 18.78 -16.48 8.01
C ASN A 122 19.17 -15.09 7.50
N GLN A 123 18.57 -14.66 6.39
CA GLN A 123 18.79 -13.36 5.77
C GLN A 123 17.50 -12.53 5.75
N ALA A 124 17.66 -11.22 5.68
CA ALA A 124 16.58 -10.28 5.39
C ALA A 124 16.73 -9.74 3.96
N PHE A 125 15.62 -9.58 3.27
CA PHE A 125 15.55 -9.09 1.89
C PHE A 125 14.45 -8.03 1.76
N ASN A 126 14.79 -6.92 1.12
CA ASN A 126 13.80 -6.03 0.54
C ASN A 126 13.19 -6.70 -0.71
N CYS A 127 11.93 -6.40 -0.99
CA CYS A 127 11.23 -6.93 -2.15
C CYS A 127 10.49 -5.81 -2.88
N THR A 128 10.92 -5.47 -4.08
CA THR A 128 10.26 -4.51 -4.98
C THR A 128 10.21 -5.10 -6.38
N ASN A 129 9.43 -4.48 -7.27
CA ASN A 129 9.38 -4.88 -8.68
C ASN A 129 10.70 -4.60 -9.45
N GLY A 130 11.61 -3.81 -8.87
CA GLY A 130 12.87 -3.41 -9.51
C GLY A 130 12.76 -2.18 -10.42
N ASP A 131 11.57 -1.60 -10.54
CA ASP A 131 11.29 -0.35 -11.26
C ASP A 131 10.74 0.74 -10.33
N VAL A 132 10.58 1.95 -10.87
CA VAL A 132 9.99 3.10 -10.19
C VAL A 132 8.98 3.79 -11.09
N PHE A 133 7.97 4.40 -10.49
CA PHE A 133 6.93 5.17 -11.18
C PHE A 133 6.63 6.47 -10.41
N THR A 134 5.87 7.39 -11.01
CA THR A 134 5.29 8.52 -10.27
C THR A 134 3.80 8.32 -10.11
N TRP A 135 3.21 8.74 -8.99
CA TRP A 135 1.75 8.67 -8.83
C TRP A 135 1.01 9.41 -9.93
N LYS A 136 1.58 10.51 -10.46
CA LYS A 136 1.08 11.19 -11.66
C LYS A 136 0.90 10.25 -12.85
N SER A 137 1.92 9.43 -13.15
CA SER A 137 1.86 8.47 -14.27
C SER A 137 0.85 7.35 -14.00
N LEU A 138 0.84 6.79 -12.79
CA LEU A 138 -0.08 5.73 -12.41
C LEU A 138 -1.54 6.22 -12.41
N TRP A 139 -1.80 7.46 -11.98
CA TRP A 139 -3.13 8.05 -12.02
C TRP A 139 -3.67 8.16 -13.44
N GLY A 140 -2.81 8.52 -14.41
CA GLY A 140 -3.16 8.50 -15.83
C GLY A 140 -3.62 7.12 -16.31
N VAL A 141 -2.88 6.08 -15.92
CA VAL A 141 -3.25 4.68 -16.24
C VAL A 141 -4.58 4.30 -15.58
N LEU A 142 -4.81 4.66 -14.32
CA LEU A 142 -6.08 4.40 -13.63
C LEU A 142 -7.25 5.12 -14.32
N CYS A 143 -7.06 6.36 -14.76
CA CYS A 143 -8.07 7.10 -15.51
C CYS A 143 -8.47 6.39 -16.81
N GLU A 144 -7.48 5.89 -17.56
CA GLU A 144 -7.71 5.13 -18.79
C GLU A 144 -8.43 3.81 -18.51
N VAL A 145 -7.94 3.02 -17.54
CA VAL A 145 -8.49 1.70 -17.21
C VAL A 145 -9.93 1.78 -16.74
N PHE A 146 -10.25 2.77 -15.89
CA PHE A 146 -11.59 2.91 -15.33
C PHE A 146 -12.51 3.81 -16.15
N ASP A 147 -12.01 4.43 -17.23
CA ASP A 147 -12.76 5.37 -18.08
C ASP A 147 -13.35 6.51 -17.24
N VAL A 148 -12.45 7.21 -16.53
CA VAL A 148 -12.74 8.43 -15.76
C VAL A 148 -11.86 9.57 -16.26
N GLU A 149 -12.37 10.80 -16.16
CA GLU A 149 -11.64 11.99 -16.61
C GLU A 149 -10.36 12.20 -15.79
N PHE A 150 -9.25 12.45 -16.48
CA PHE A 150 -8.02 12.86 -15.83
C PHE A 150 -8.12 14.30 -15.34
N VAL A 151 -8.12 14.47 -14.02
CA VAL A 151 -8.03 15.77 -13.35
C VAL A 151 -6.58 15.95 -12.87
N ALA A 152 -5.91 16.99 -13.37
CA ALA A 152 -4.55 17.31 -12.92
C ALA A 152 -4.56 17.63 -11.42
N PHE A 153 -3.50 17.22 -10.71
CA PHE A 153 -3.33 17.62 -9.32
C PHE A 153 -3.16 19.14 -9.24
N GLU A 154 -4.04 19.78 -8.47
CA GLU A 154 -3.95 21.19 -8.12
C GLU A 154 -3.61 21.32 -6.65
N GLU A 155 -2.55 22.07 -6.35
CA GLU A 155 -2.17 22.43 -4.99
C GLU A 155 -3.10 23.56 -4.51
N ASN A 156 -4.32 23.20 -4.11
CA ASN A 156 -5.27 24.11 -3.49
C ASN A 156 -5.23 23.95 -1.95
N ASP A 157 -5.28 25.07 -1.21
CA ASP A 157 -5.24 25.08 0.26
C ASP A 157 -6.44 24.33 0.90
N GLU A 158 -7.53 24.11 0.14
CA GLU A 158 -8.61 23.20 0.51
C GLU A 158 -8.18 21.74 0.29
N LYS A 159 -7.73 21.09 1.36
CA LYS A 159 -7.46 19.65 1.36
C LYS A 159 -8.70 18.90 0.87
N PHE A 160 -8.55 18.14 -0.20
CA PHE A 160 -9.59 17.24 -0.70
C PHE A 160 -9.94 16.21 0.39
N ASP A 161 -11.16 16.28 0.93
CA ASP A 161 -11.65 15.36 1.96
C ASP A 161 -12.05 14.02 1.33
N TRP A 162 -11.04 13.24 0.94
CA TRP A 162 -11.23 11.92 0.33
C TRP A 162 -11.96 10.97 1.26
N LEU A 163 -11.62 10.96 2.56
CA LEU A 163 -12.27 10.10 3.55
C LEU A 163 -13.75 10.47 3.72
N GLY A 164 -14.06 11.76 3.86
CA GLY A 164 -15.44 12.23 3.96
C GLY A 164 -16.25 11.93 2.69
N MET A 165 -15.64 12.02 1.52
CA MET A 165 -16.30 11.69 0.25
C MET A 165 -16.61 10.18 0.12
N MET A 166 -15.70 9.31 0.57
CA MET A 166 -15.90 7.86 0.52
C MET A 166 -16.75 7.34 1.69
N LYS A 167 -16.88 8.12 2.77
CA LYS A 167 -17.69 7.77 3.92
C LYS A 167 -19.15 7.53 3.53
N GLY A 168 -19.68 6.37 3.92
CA GLY A 168 -21.07 6.00 3.67
C GLY A 168 -21.39 5.59 2.23
N LYS A 169 -20.38 5.45 1.35
CA LYS A 169 -20.57 4.96 -0.03
C LYS A 169 -20.78 3.44 -0.12
N GLY A 170 -20.83 2.71 1.00
CA GLY A 170 -21.08 1.25 1.00
C GLY A 170 -22.38 0.86 0.28
N LYS A 171 -23.46 1.64 0.42
CA LYS A 171 -24.70 1.40 -0.34
C LYS A 171 -24.55 1.61 -1.85
N VAL A 172 -23.75 2.60 -2.25
CA VAL A 172 -23.45 2.86 -3.66
C VAL A 172 -22.66 1.69 -4.23
N TRP A 173 -21.72 1.14 -3.45
CA TRP A 173 -20.99 -0.06 -3.84
C TRP A 173 -21.92 -1.27 -3.98
N ASP A 174 -22.85 -1.48 -3.04
CA ASP A 174 -23.85 -2.56 -3.13
C ASP A 174 -24.67 -2.46 -4.43
N GLU A 175 -25.12 -1.26 -4.81
CA GLU A 175 -25.83 -1.02 -6.09
C GLU A 175 -24.96 -1.35 -7.32
N ILE A 176 -23.67 -0.99 -7.29
CA ILE A 176 -22.72 -1.28 -8.36
C ILE A 176 -22.52 -2.79 -8.48
N VAL A 177 -22.32 -3.49 -7.36
CA VAL A 177 -22.16 -4.94 -7.32
C VAL A 177 -23.37 -5.63 -7.96
N GLU A 178 -24.59 -5.22 -7.58
CA GLU A 178 -25.82 -5.78 -8.14
C GLU A 178 -25.97 -5.45 -9.63
N LYS A 179 -25.83 -4.18 -10.02
CA LYS A 179 -26.05 -3.71 -11.40
C LYS A 179 -25.11 -4.37 -12.41
N TYR A 180 -23.86 -4.57 -12.03
CA TYR A 180 -22.82 -5.13 -12.91
C TYR A 180 -22.57 -6.62 -12.68
N GLY A 181 -23.32 -7.28 -11.78
CA GLY A 181 -23.17 -8.71 -11.49
C GLY A 181 -21.79 -9.08 -10.95
N LEU A 182 -21.20 -8.22 -10.12
CA LEU A 182 -19.89 -8.44 -9.53
C LEU A 182 -19.94 -9.48 -8.41
N PHE A 183 -18.78 -9.99 -8.01
CA PHE A 183 -18.67 -10.82 -6.81
C PHE A 183 -19.16 -10.06 -5.57
N GLU A 184 -20.01 -10.69 -4.77
CA GLU A 184 -20.65 -10.06 -3.61
C GLU A 184 -19.59 -9.68 -2.57
N THR A 185 -19.44 -8.37 -2.35
CA THR A 185 -18.44 -7.78 -1.45
C THR A 185 -19.02 -6.56 -0.74
N LYS A 186 -18.55 -6.30 0.47
CA LYS A 186 -18.75 -5.01 1.14
C LYS A 186 -17.55 -4.12 0.89
N MET A 187 -17.81 -2.84 0.64
CA MET A 187 -16.77 -1.84 0.35
C MET A 187 -15.75 -1.80 1.48
N GLU A 188 -16.23 -1.86 2.72
CA GLU A 188 -15.44 -1.80 3.95
C GLU A 188 -14.51 -3.02 4.13
N ASP A 189 -14.83 -4.16 3.51
CA ASP A 189 -14.03 -5.38 3.60
C ASP A 189 -12.88 -5.42 2.58
N ILE A 190 -13.00 -4.65 1.49
CA ILE A 190 -12.09 -4.70 0.35
C ILE A 190 -11.29 -3.41 0.13
N THR A 191 -11.56 -2.37 0.91
CA THR A 191 -10.90 -1.06 0.81
C THR A 191 -10.24 -0.63 2.11
N CYS A 192 -9.21 0.20 2.00
CA CYS A 192 -8.40 0.68 3.11
C CYS A 192 -8.11 2.20 2.99
N PHE A 193 -9.16 3.00 2.77
CA PHE A 193 -9.06 4.46 2.54
C PHE A 193 -8.22 5.18 3.61
N GLU A 194 -8.45 4.86 4.89
CA GLU A 194 -7.71 5.47 6.00
C GLU A 194 -6.22 5.14 5.96
N HIS A 195 -5.85 3.92 5.57
CA HIS A 195 -4.46 3.49 5.50
C HIS A 195 -3.69 4.17 4.35
N LEU A 196 -4.39 4.54 3.27
CA LEU A 196 -3.77 5.20 2.12
C LEU A 196 -3.50 6.69 2.31
N MET A 197 -4.11 7.34 3.31
CA MET A 197 -3.86 8.74 3.65
C MET A 197 -2.50 8.99 4.32
N TRP A 198 -1.75 7.92 4.64
CA TRP A 198 -0.47 8.00 5.34
C TRP A 198 0.75 7.85 4.40
N PHE A 199 0.52 7.75 3.09
CA PHE A 199 1.56 7.82 2.07
C PHE A 199 1.72 9.24 1.56
#